data_AF-A0A2V8WTM2-F1
#
_entry.id   AF-A0A2V8WTM2-F1
#
_cell.length_a   1.000
_cell.length_b   1.000
_cell.length_c   1.000
_cell.angle_alpha   90.00
_cell.angle_beta   90.00
_cell.angle_gamma   90.00
#
_symmetry.space_group_name_H-M   'P 1'
#
loop_
_entity.id
_entity.type
_entity.pdbx_description
1 polymer ?
#
loop_
_entity_poly.entity_id
_entity_poly.type
_entity_poly.pdbx_seq_one_letter_code
_entity_poly.pdbx_strand_id
1 'polypeptide(L)'
;NVRNVAEWGGGGLMDIGCYPITTSRWIFGEEPLRVAGIAERDPEFGTDRLASAILEFPSGQSVFTCGTQLVRYQRMQFLGTKGRIEIKIPFNAPNDRPCEILVDDGRDALGSGVMTEVIPTCNQYTVQGDAFSRAIREESEVPVPLEDAIANMAVIEAVFRAAESGKWEKPEEI
;
A
#
# COMPACT_ATOMS: atom_id res chain seq x y z
N ASN A 1 18.78 -12.35 -5.49
CA ASN A 1 17.38 -11.92 -5.40
C ASN A 1 17.25 -10.67 -6.26
N VAL A 2 16.33 -10.63 -7.24
CA VAL A 2 16.18 -9.48 -8.18
C VAL A 2 15.86 -8.16 -7.45
N ARG A 3 15.21 -8.25 -6.29
CA ARG A 3 14.83 -7.09 -5.46
C ARG A 3 16.00 -6.34 -4.84
N ASN A 4 17.20 -6.93 -4.83
CA ASN A 4 18.41 -6.32 -4.28
C ASN A 4 19.27 -5.65 -5.36
N VAL A 5 18.77 -5.56 -6.61
CA VAL A 5 19.50 -4.98 -7.74
C VAL A 5 18.87 -3.63 -8.07
N ALA A 6 19.54 -2.54 -7.73
CA ALA A 6 19.03 -1.18 -7.94
C ALA A 6 18.74 -0.88 -9.42
N GLU A 7 19.59 -1.36 -10.34
CA GLU A 7 19.42 -1.18 -11.79
C GLU A 7 18.13 -1.81 -12.34
N TRP A 8 17.50 -2.74 -11.61
CA TRP A 8 16.27 -3.40 -12.02
C TRP A 8 15.04 -2.84 -11.30
N GLY A 9 15.17 -1.72 -10.59
CA GLY A 9 14.09 -1.15 -9.77
C GLY A 9 13.87 -1.92 -8.46
N GLY A 10 14.92 -2.54 -7.91
CA GLY A 10 14.86 -3.17 -6.60
C GLY A 10 14.71 -2.16 -5.45
N GLY A 11 14.35 -2.65 -4.26
CA GLY A 11 14.19 -1.84 -3.05
C GLY A 11 12.85 -2.03 -2.33
N GLY A 12 12.79 -1.53 -1.11
CA GLY A 12 11.62 -1.64 -0.24
C GLY A 12 10.42 -0.85 -0.72
N LEU A 13 10.62 0.38 -1.19
CA LEU A 13 9.54 1.20 -1.73
C LEU A 13 8.94 0.59 -3.00
N MET A 14 9.77 0.10 -3.91
CA MET A 14 9.34 -0.52 -5.17
C MET A 14 8.60 -1.85 -4.94
N ASP A 15 9.10 -2.71 -4.05
CA ASP A 15 8.53 -4.05 -3.82
C ASP A 15 7.41 -4.08 -2.78
N ILE A 16 7.48 -3.26 -1.73
CA ILE A 16 6.59 -3.32 -0.57
C ILE A 16 5.84 -2.00 -0.35
N GLY A 17 6.49 -0.86 -0.54
CA GLY A 17 5.88 0.47 -0.38
C GLY A 17 4.79 0.77 -1.40
N CYS A 18 4.80 0.10 -2.55
CA CYS A 18 3.74 0.19 -3.55
C CYS A 18 2.36 -0.20 -2.99
N TYR A 19 2.27 -1.18 -2.10
CA TYR A 19 1.01 -1.65 -1.52
C TYR A 19 0.28 -0.61 -0.65
N PRO A 20 0.88 -0.01 0.40
CA PRO A 20 0.21 1.02 1.18
C PRO A 20 -0.09 2.28 0.36
N ILE A 21 0.73 2.62 -0.65
CA ILE A 21 0.45 3.73 -1.57
C ILE A 21 -0.82 3.44 -2.38
N THR A 22 -0.87 2.31 -3.09
CA THR A 22 -2.06 1.90 -3.88
C THR A 22 -3.30 1.80 -2.99
N THR A 23 -3.17 1.19 -1.82
CA THR A 23 -4.31 1.01 -0.90
C THR A 23 -4.84 2.35 -0.39
N SER A 24 -3.95 3.31 -0.12
CA SER A 24 -4.35 4.64 0.35
C SER A 24 -5.08 5.41 -0.76
N ARG A 25 -4.54 5.41 -1.98
CA ARG A 25 -5.20 5.98 -3.18
C ARG A 25 -6.57 5.36 -3.41
N TRP A 26 -6.67 4.04 -3.32
CA TRP A 26 -7.93 3.30 -3.48
C TRP A 26 -8.97 3.66 -2.40
N ILE A 27 -8.57 3.74 -1.13
CA ILE A 27 -9.49 3.98 -0.01
C ILE A 27 -9.98 5.42 0.03
N PHE A 28 -9.12 6.40 -0.27
CA PHE A 28 -9.54 7.79 -0.38
C PHE A 28 -10.29 8.07 -1.69
N GLY A 29 -10.01 7.30 -2.76
CA GLY A 29 -10.59 7.52 -4.09
C GLY A 29 -10.07 8.79 -4.77
N GLU A 30 -8.88 9.25 -4.38
CA GLU A 30 -8.23 10.49 -4.81
C GLU A 30 -6.70 10.36 -4.75
N GLU A 31 -6.01 11.31 -5.35
CA GLU A 31 -4.54 11.36 -5.40
C GLU A 31 -3.94 12.23 -4.28
N PRO A 32 -2.73 11.91 -3.79
CA PRO A 32 -2.09 12.73 -2.78
C PRO A 32 -1.60 14.06 -3.38
N LEU A 33 -1.86 15.15 -2.66
CA LEU A 33 -1.43 16.51 -3.00
C LEU A 33 0.08 16.69 -2.90
N ARG A 34 0.70 16.03 -1.93
CA ARG A 34 2.14 16.03 -1.66
C ARG A 34 2.52 14.91 -0.71
N VAL A 35 3.79 14.56 -0.70
CA VAL A 35 4.38 13.52 0.14
C VAL A 35 5.63 14.02 0.84
N ALA A 36 5.90 13.48 2.02
CA ALA A 36 7.17 13.62 2.71
C ALA A 36 7.65 12.22 3.09
N GLY A 37 8.96 11.99 3.11
CA GLY A 37 9.48 10.67 3.43
C GLY A 37 10.95 10.66 3.81
N ILE A 38 11.37 9.52 4.33
CA ILE A 38 12.76 9.17 4.60
C ILE A 38 13.03 7.78 4.04
N ALA A 39 14.22 7.56 3.51
CA ALA A 39 14.64 6.27 3.00
C ALA A 39 16.10 6.02 3.38
N GLU A 40 16.37 4.85 3.94
CA GLU A 40 17.71 4.36 4.24
C GLU A 40 18.11 3.35 3.16
N ARG A 41 19.24 3.61 2.50
CA ARG A 41 19.80 2.70 1.49
C ARG A 41 20.72 1.68 2.13
N ASP A 42 20.62 0.45 1.65
CA ASP A 42 21.59 -0.57 1.98
C ASP A 42 22.96 -0.21 1.35
N PRO A 43 24.07 -0.21 2.11
CA PRO A 43 25.37 0.18 1.59
C PRO A 43 25.96 -0.82 0.59
N GLU A 44 25.52 -2.08 0.59
CA GLU A 44 25.98 -3.12 -0.33
C GLU A 44 25.12 -3.15 -1.60
N PHE A 45 23.79 -3.13 -1.44
CA PHE A 45 22.86 -3.26 -2.56
C PHE A 45 22.54 -1.94 -3.28
N GLY A 46 22.69 -0.81 -2.60
CA GLY A 46 22.31 0.51 -3.12
C GLY A 46 20.80 0.76 -3.22
N THR A 47 19.96 -0.26 -2.98
CA THR A 47 18.50 -0.17 -2.89
C THR A 47 18.06 0.32 -1.51
N ASP A 48 16.88 0.95 -1.39
CA ASP A 48 16.31 1.25 -0.08
C ASP A 48 15.96 -0.04 0.70
N ARG A 49 16.34 -0.08 1.98
CA ARG A 49 16.04 -1.21 2.89
C ARG A 49 15.00 -0.87 3.94
N LEU A 50 14.78 0.40 4.20
CA LEU A 50 13.79 0.95 5.13
C LEU A 50 13.33 2.31 4.59
N ALA A 51 12.02 2.49 4.48
CA ALA A 51 11.44 3.77 4.14
C ALA A 51 10.18 4.04 4.97
N SER A 52 9.94 5.31 5.27
CA SER A 52 8.71 5.79 5.88
C SER A 52 8.21 7.01 5.11
N ALA A 53 6.90 7.12 4.93
CA ALA A 53 6.30 8.22 4.20
C ALA A 53 4.98 8.69 4.82
N ILE A 54 4.69 9.98 4.60
CA ILE A 54 3.41 10.64 4.85
C ILE A 54 2.88 11.11 3.50
N LEU A 55 1.65 10.73 3.18
CA LEU A 55 0.94 11.15 1.98
C LEU A 55 -0.24 12.02 2.42
N GLU A 56 -0.28 13.27 1.98
CA GLU A 56 -1.40 14.18 2.22
C GLU A 56 -2.39 14.09 1.06
N PHE A 57 -3.63 13.76 1.35
CA PHE A 57 -4.75 13.71 0.40
C PHE A 57 -5.72 14.87 0.67
N PRO A 58 -6.56 15.29 -0.29
CA PRO A 58 -7.57 16.33 -0.05
C PRO A 58 -8.48 16.06 1.15
N SER A 59 -8.85 14.80 1.40
CA SER A 59 -9.78 14.39 2.46
C SER A 59 -9.11 13.80 3.71
N GLY A 60 -7.78 13.61 3.71
CA GLY A 60 -7.09 12.97 4.81
C GLY A 60 -5.59 12.77 4.60
N GLN A 61 -5.01 11.81 5.30
CA GLN A 61 -3.60 11.48 5.16
C GLN A 61 -3.36 9.99 5.40
N SER A 62 -2.26 9.50 4.84
CA SER A 62 -1.74 8.15 5.08
C SER A 62 -0.31 8.23 5.60
N VAL A 63 0.05 7.33 6.50
CA VAL A 63 1.40 7.19 7.04
C VAL A 63 1.77 5.72 7.01
N PHE A 64 2.94 5.38 6.48
CA PHE A 64 3.41 4.00 6.46
C PHE A 64 4.92 3.90 6.63
N THR A 65 5.36 2.68 6.96
CA THR A 65 6.75 2.25 6.95
C THR A 65 6.83 0.91 6.21
N CYS A 66 7.78 0.77 5.31
CA CYS A 66 8.11 -0.49 4.65
C CYS A 66 9.61 -0.79 4.76
N GLY A 67 9.98 -2.06 4.72
CA GLY A 67 11.39 -2.44 4.74
C GLY A 67 11.63 -3.88 4.32
N THR A 68 12.78 -4.14 3.72
CA THR A 68 13.19 -5.46 3.20
C THR A 68 14.04 -6.24 4.19
N GLN A 69 14.57 -5.56 5.21
CA GLN A 69 15.46 -6.13 6.24
C GLN A 69 14.88 -6.00 7.66
N LEU A 70 13.59 -5.67 7.76
CA LEU A 70 12.85 -5.69 9.03
C LEU A 70 12.14 -7.04 9.23
N VAL A 71 11.70 -7.29 10.46
CA VAL A 71 10.87 -8.44 10.78
C VAL A 71 9.59 -8.43 9.95
N ARG A 72 9.10 -9.61 9.57
CA ARG A 72 7.86 -9.76 8.80
C ARG A 72 6.67 -9.28 9.63
N TYR A 73 6.14 -8.13 9.26
CA TYR A 73 4.96 -7.56 9.85
C TYR A 73 4.23 -6.69 8.83
N GLN A 74 2.91 -6.71 8.87
CA GLN A 74 2.06 -5.88 8.04
C GLN A 74 0.77 -5.60 8.81
N ARG A 75 0.25 -4.39 8.61
CA ARG A 75 -1.07 -3.94 9.04
C ARG A 75 -1.49 -2.78 8.15
N MET A 76 -2.77 -2.72 7.82
CA MET A 76 -3.39 -1.48 7.37
C MET A 76 -4.47 -1.12 8.38
N GLN A 77 -4.46 0.14 8.82
CA GLN A 77 -5.47 0.69 9.70
C GLN A 77 -6.14 1.88 9.00
N PHE A 78 -7.47 1.88 9.02
CA PHE A 78 -8.29 2.94 8.46
C PHE A 78 -9.05 3.58 9.61
N LEU A 79 -8.75 4.85 9.88
CA LEU A 79 -9.26 5.57 11.04
C LEU A 79 -10.26 6.62 10.56
N GLY A 80 -11.54 6.39 10.86
CA GLY A 80 -12.62 7.34 10.61
C GLY A 80 -13.00 8.12 11.86
N THR A 81 -13.93 9.06 11.71
CA THR A 81 -14.46 9.87 12.82
C THR A 81 -15.41 9.11 13.75
N LYS A 82 -15.85 7.91 13.36
CA LYS A 82 -16.87 7.11 14.07
C LYS A 82 -16.47 5.66 14.29
N GLY A 83 -15.24 5.29 13.96
CA GLY A 83 -14.80 3.91 14.01
C GLY A 83 -13.51 3.70 13.24
N ARG A 84 -12.98 2.47 13.31
CA ARG A 84 -11.77 2.07 12.61
C ARG A 84 -11.87 0.65 12.08
N ILE A 85 -11.08 0.39 11.05
CA ILE A 85 -10.89 -0.93 10.47
C ILE A 85 -9.41 -1.27 10.56
N GLU A 86 -9.05 -2.48 10.99
CA GLU A 86 -7.70 -3.04 10.90
C GLU A 86 -7.71 -4.33 10.08
N ILE A 87 -6.82 -4.41 9.08
CA ILE A 87 -6.58 -5.63 8.32
C ILE A 87 -5.23 -6.21 8.74
N LYS A 88 -5.24 -7.46 9.21
CA LYS A 88 -4.04 -8.11 9.75
C LYS A 88 -3.01 -8.46 8.68
N ILE A 89 -3.44 -9.01 7.55
CA ILE A 89 -2.55 -9.44 6.45
C ILE A 89 -3.16 -8.90 5.14
N PRO A 90 -2.97 -7.61 4.82
CA PRO A 90 -3.69 -6.97 3.72
C PRO A 90 -3.22 -7.37 2.32
N PHE A 91 -1.96 -7.83 2.13
CA PHE A 91 -1.38 -7.91 0.78
C PHE A 91 -1.07 -9.32 0.29
N ASN A 92 -0.75 -10.23 1.20
CA ASN A 92 -0.46 -11.63 0.88
C ASN A 92 -1.29 -12.57 1.74
N ALA A 93 -2.61 -12.45 1.60
CA ALA A 93 -3.58 -13.32 2.27
C ALA A 93 -3.16 -14.79 2.16
N PRO A 94 -3.06 -15.52 3.29
CA PRO A 94 -2.66 -16.92 3.26
C PRO A 94 -3.72 -17.78 2.56
N ASN A 95 -3.27 -18.70 1.70
CA ASN A 95 -4.16 -19.59 0.97
C ASN A 95 -4.69 -20.77 1.83
N ASP A 96 -4.11 -20.98 3.01
CA ASP A 96 -4.37 -22.13 3.89
C ASP A 96 -5.22 -21.79 5.12
N ARG A 97 -5.56 -20.51 5.34
CA ARG A 97 -6.35 -20.05 6.48
C ARG A 97 -7.10 -18.75 6.18
N PRO A 98 -8.26 -18.50 6.80
CA PRO A 98 -8.99 -17.26 6.63
C PRO A 98 -8.18 -16.00 7.00
N CYS A 99 -8.56 -14.87 6.42
CA CYS A 99 -8.11 -13.56 6.86
C CYS A 99 -9.07 -12.96 7.89
N GLU A 100 -8.55 -12.09 8.75
CA GLU A 100 -9.34 -11.38 9.76
C GLU A 100 -9.29 -9.87 9.48
N ILE A 101 -10.48 -9.26 9.48
CA ILE A 101 -10.67 -7.82 9.49
C ILE A 101 -11.28 -7.46 10.84
N LEU A 102 -10.65 -6.55 11.56
CA LEU A 102 -11.18 -6.02 12.82
C LEU A 102 -11.94 -4.73 12.52
N VAL A 103 -13.20 -4.67 12.95
CA VAL A 103 -14.06 -3.48 12.81
C VAL A 103 -14.43 -3.00 14.21
N ASP A 104 -14.13 -1.75 14.51
CA ASP A 104 -14.33 -1.15 15.82
C ASP A 104 -15.19 0.10 15.67
N ASP A 105 -16.25 0.21 16.47
CA ASP A 105 -17.13 1.39 16.48
C ASP A 105 -16.57 2.57 17.28
N GLY A 106 -15.39 2.42 17.88
CA GLY A 106 -14.66 3.50 18.52
C GLY A 106 -15.35 4.05 19.78
N ARG A 107 -16.26 3.30 20.40
CA ARG A 107 -16.97 3.73 21.62
C ARG A 107 -16.05 3.96 22.82
N ASP A 108 -14.89 3.31 22.85
CA ASP A 108 -13.85 3.50 23.86
C ASP A 108 -12.47 3.12 23.33
N ALA A 109 -11.42 3.56 24.03
CA ALA A 109 -10.03 3.30 23.66
C ALA A 109 -9.54 1.88 24.04
N LEU A 110 -10.30 1.10 24.82
CA LEU A 110 -9.97 -0.27 25.18
C LEU A 110 -10.34 -1.25 24.06
N GLY A 111 -11.14 -0.81 23.08
CA GLY A 111 -11.59 -1.63 21.96
C GLY A 111 -12.72 -2.59 22.35
N SER A 112 -13.58 -2.23 23.31
CA SER A 112 -14.70 -3.11 23.70
C SER A 112 -15.74 -3.31 22.59
N GLY A 113 -15.75 -2.43 21.58
CA GLY A 113 -16.58 -2.52 20.39
C GLY A 113 -15.97 -3.27 19.21
N VAL A 114 -14.75 -3.82 19.34
CA VAL A 114 -14.08 -4.53 18.24
C VAL A 114 -14.82 -5.84 17.93
N MET A 115 -15.26 -5.96 16.68
CA MET A 115 -15.75 -7.19 16.08
C MET A 115 -14.74 -7.73 15.07
N THR A 116 -14.64 -9.05 14.96
CA THR A 116 -13.76 -9.72 13.98
C THR A 116 -14.62 -10.29 12.85
N GLU A 117 -14.43 -9.77 11.66
CA GLU A 117 -14.96 -10.33 10.42
C GLU A 117 -13.96 -11.32 9.82
N VAL A 118 -14.42 -12.54 9.56
CA VAL A 118 -13.59 -13.61 9.01
C VAL A 118 -13.86 -13.73 7.52
N ILE A 119 -12.84 -13.46 6.71
CA ILE A 119 -12.89 -13.59 5.26
C ILE A 119 -12.37 -14.99 4.88
N PRO A 120 -13.19 -15.83 4.23
CA PRO A 120 -12.76 -17.16 3.80
C PRO A 120 -11.51 -17.12 2.93
N THR A 121 -10.79 -18.25 2.90
CA THR A 121 -9.66 -18.41 1.97
C THR A 121 -10.12 -18.22 0.53
N CYS A 122 -9.32 -17.50 -0.25
CA CYS A 122 -9.48 -17.41 -1.69
C CYS A 122 -8.12 -17.43 -2.38
N ASN A 123 -8.08 -17.88 -3.62
CA ASN A 123 -6.89 -17.72 -4.44
C ASN A 123 -6.97 -16.35 -5.14
N GLN A 124 -6.40 -15.32 -4.51
CA GLN A 124 -6.43 -13.95 -5.03
C GLN A 124 -5.85 -13.82 -6.44
N TYR A 125 -4.89 -14.67 -6.81
CA TYR A 125 -4.31 -14.68 -8.16
C TYR A 125 -5.24 -15.28 -9.20
N THR A 126 -6.02 -16.32 -8.83
CA THR A 126 -7.07 -16.84 -9.70
C THR A 126 -8.16 -15.79 -9.90
N VAL A 127 -8.58 -15.10 -8.84
CA VAL A 127 -9.55 -14.01 -8.94
C VAL A 127 -9.05 -12.90 -9.87
N GLN A 128 -7.78 -12.50 -9.74
CA GLN A 128 -7.16 -11.52 -10.63
C GLN A 128 -7.16 -11.98 -12.10
N GLY A 129 -6.74 -13.22 -12.35
CA GLY A 129 -6.70 -13.79 -13.70
C GLY A 129 -8.09 -13.92 -14.33
N ASP A 130 -9.08 -14.35 -13.55
CA ASP A 130 -10.48 -14.46 -13.98
C ASP A 130 -11.08 -13.10 -14.31
N ALA A 131 -10.79 -12.08 -13.50
CA ALA A 131 -11.28 -10.72 -13.73
C ALA A 131 -10.66 -10.11 -15.00
N PHE A 132 -9.36 -10.32 -15.23
CA PHE A 132 -8.69 -9.92 -16.46
C PHE A 132 -9.25 -10.65 -17.69
N SER A 133 -9.43 -11.98 -17.61
CA SER A 133 -10.00 -12.77 -18.69
C SER A 133 -11.43 -12.34 -19.02
N ARG A 134 -12.22 -12.02 -18.01
CA ARG A 134 -13.58 -11.51 -18.17
C ARG A 134 -13.59 -10.17 -18.91
N ALA A 135 -12.74 -9.23 -18.53
CA ALA A 135 -12.64 -7.94 -19.20
C ALA A 135 -12.36 -8.07 -20.70
N ILE A 136 -11.47 -9.00 -21.10
CA ILE A 136 -11.22 -9.30 -22.52
C ILE A 136 -12.46 -9.87 -23.20
N ARG A 137 -13.12 -10.86 -22.58
CA ARG A 137 -14.23 -11.60 -23.20
C ARG A 137 -15.51 -10.77 -23.31
N GLU A 138 -15.70 -9.85 -22.38
CA GLU A 138 -16.89 -8.99 -22.27
C GLU A 138 -16.66 -7.60 -22.87
N GLU A 139 -15.45 -7.32 -23.40
CA GLU A 139 -15.05 -6.01 -23.91
C GLU A 139 -15.28 -4.87 -22.88
N SER A 140 -14.97 -5.16 -21.60
CA SER A 140 -15.14 -4.23 -20.49
C SER A 140 -13.79 -3.69 -20.00
N GLU A 141 -13.84 -2.69 -19.12
CA GLU A 141 -12.65 -2.20 -18.43
C GLU A 141 -12.05 -3.27 -17.50
N VAL A 142 -10.73 -3.24 -17.36
CA VAL A 142 -10.02 -4.05 -16.36
C VAL A 142 -10.21 -3.44 -14.96
N PRO A 143 -10.20 -4.26 -13.89
CA PRO A 143 -10.38 -3.73 -12.53
C PRO A 143 -9.27 -2.77 -12.07
N VAL A 144 -8.06 -2.93 -12.63
CA VAL A 144 -6.90 -2.08 -12.34
C VAL A 144 -6.32 -1.61 -13.68
N PRO A 145 -6.60 -0.38 -14.11
CA PRO A 145 -6.13 0.16 -15.37
C PRO A 145 -4.64 0.51 -15.32
N LEU A 146 -4.00 0.70 -16.48
CA LEU A 146 -2.57 1.02 -16.56
C LEU A 146 -2.27 2.39 -15.94
N GLU A 147 -3.18 3.33 -16.13
CA GLU A 147 -3.13 4.68 -15.59
C GLU A 147 -2.98 4.68 -14.07
N ASP A 148 -3.63 3.73 -13.39
CA ASP A 148 -3.48 3.57 -11.94
C ASP A 148 -2.07 3.14 -11.54
N ALA A 149 -1.43 2.27 -12.33
CA ALA A 149 -0.05 1.86 -12.09
C ALA A 149 0.95 3.01 -12.33
N ILE A 150 0.72 3.84 -13.35
CA ILE A 150 1.54 5.03 -13.61
C ILE A 150 1.40 6.03 -12.45
N ALA A 151 0.17 6.27 -11.98
CA ALA A 151 -0.10 7.15 -10.83
C ALA A 151 0.56 6.63 -9.56
N ASN A 152 0.52 5.32 -9.32
CA ASN A 152 1.22 4.72 -8.21
C ASN A 152 2.74 4.95 -8.28
N MET A 153 3.33 4.83 -9.47
CA MET A 153 4.75 5.09 -9.70
C MET A 153 5.12 6.56 -9.47
N ALA A 154 4.31 7.50 -9.93
CA ALA A 154 4.54 8.93 -9.69
C ALA A 154 4.58 9.27 -8.19
N VAL A 155 3.77 8.59 -7.38
CA VAL A 155 3.81 8.75 -5.91
C VAL A 155 5.07 8.10 -5.31
N ILE A 156 5.48 6.92 -5.75
CA ILE A 156 6.71 6.26 -5.29
C ILE A 156 7.94 7.15 -5.58
N GLU A 157 8.04 7.68 -6.80
CA GLU A 157 9.13 8.58 -7.20
C GLU A 157 9.14 9.87 -6.38
N ALA A 158 7.96 10.43 -6.09
CA ALA A 158 7.85 11.59 -5.21
C ALA A 158 8.35 11.28 -3.78
N VAL A 159 8.10 10.08 -3.26
CA VAL A 159 8.63 9.66 -1.94
C VAL A 159 10.16 9.56 -1.97
N PHE A 160 10.74 9.02 -3.04
CA PHE A 160 12.20 9.01 -3.20
C PHE A 160 12.78 10.43 -3.26
N ARG A 161 12.18 11.33 -4.07
CA ARG A 161 12.59 12.74 -4.14
C ARG A 161 12.49 13.41 -2.77
N ALA A 162 11.43 13.16 -2.01
CA ALA A 162 11.22 13.74 -0.68
C ALA A 162 12.29 13.27 0.32
N ALA A 163 12.65 11.99 0.26
CA ALA A 163 13.73 11.42 1.07
C ALA A 163 15.10 12.03 0.75
N GLU A 164 15.37 12.35 -0.51
CA GLU A 164 16.62 12.99 -0.95
C GLU A 164 16.65 14.49 -0.64
N SER A 165 15.54 15.20 -0.84
CA SER A 165 15.45 16.65 -0.68
C SER A 165 15.22 17.10 0.76
N GLY A 166 14.69 16.21 1.61
CA GLY A 166 14.25 16.51 2.98
C GLY A 166 13.03 17.44 3.04
N LYS A 167 12.27 17.54 1.95
CA LYS A 167 11.12 18.44 1.80
C LYS A 167 9.87 17.66 1.40
N TRP A 168 8.74 18.36 1.44
CA TRP A 168 7.53 17.89 0.79
C TRP A 168 7.68 17.98 -0.73
N GLU A 169 7.37 16.89 -1.42
CA GLU A 169 7.39 16.79 -2.88
C GLU A 169 6.00 16.45 -3.42
N LYS A 170 5.72 16.83 -4.67
CA LYS A 170 4.47 16.47 -5.34
C LYS A 170 4.68 15.27 -6.26
N PRO A 171 3.71 14.34 -6.34
CA PRO A 171 3.63 13.41 -7.48
C PRO A 171 3.55 14.18 -8.79
N GLU A 172 4.09 13.59 -9.86
CA GLU A 172 3.96 14.17 -11.20
C GLU A 172 2.53 13.97 -11.74
N GLU A 173 2.04 14.95 -12.52
CA GLU A 173 0.75 14.84 -13.20
C GLU A 173 0.88 13.90 -14.41
N ILE A 174 -0.11 13.03 -14.62
CA ILE A 174 -0.16 12.00 -15.69
C ILE A 174 -1.23 12.36 -16.70
#